data_AF-A0A5J4WEY6-F1
#
_entry.id   AF-A0A5J4WEY6-F1
#
_cell.length_a   1.000
_cell.length_b   1.000
_cell.length_c   1.000
_cell.angle_alpha   90.00
_cell.angle_beta   90.00
_cell.angle_gamma   90.00
#
_symmetry.space_group_name_H-M   'P 1'
#
loop_
_entity.id
_entity.type
_entity.pdbx_description
1 polymer ?
#
loop_
_entity_poly.entity_id
_entity_poly.type
_entity_poly.pdbx_seq_one_letter_code
_entity_poly.pdbx_strand_id
1 'polypeptide(L)'
;VANALRNEKVGIPATIAQLRYLSIPQIVERLSHRRHHFLACRICDFLHLSREYVLIHWARAKISSIQFKQIDDKQIVAQIVSQCSSCPSIPYSRIAKYANEKGKKDIAVMLLDYESNASRQVKMLLHIGEKQKAINKASQSGDLLLLHECAFSLRPKLSNEEDWDPNNEEIKQFVQLVSSDERCFSLVIAHCKRLGIKELELLKLVYNSKGSQRETSRAIALCSYERQSLDNQEIGINEFDRARRGIQAQQYKLSQNHPTENDQPHETNVLGPNGFVDLSVKDFLFELALKDDQTEFDRMAKTFDVNPRRLFWIKIQAAIRGNKPQRIQTLTQDVKKIPVGVEAVVDLLQKNNQIKEAFKLAKLIPNKIVRCEMLFNLTVKMGTGIFQDAQEAARQVGANNIESLREIAERLKDIPARNALITIINAM
;
A
#
# COMPACT_ATOMS: atom_id res chain seq x y z
N VAL A 1 47.72 46.29 -3.70
CA VAL A 1 47.38 45.76 -2.35
C VAL A 1 48.13 46.49 -1.23
N ALA A 2 49.47 46.46 -1.17
CA ALA A 2 50.24 47.09 -0.08
C ALA A 2 49.95 48.60 0.14
N ASN A 3 49.87 49.39 -0.93
CA ASN A 3 49.57 50.83 -0.82
C ASN A 3 48.17 51.09 -0.28
N ALA A 4 47.19 50.25 -0.62
CA ALA A 4 45.82 50.38 -0.11
C ALA A 4 45.71 50.03 1.38
N LEU A 5 46.51 49.08 1.88
CA LEU A 5 46.57 48.72 3.30
C LEU A 5 47.23 49.81 4.16
N ARG A 6 48.23 50.50 3.58
CA ARG A 6 48.97 51.60 4.24
C ARG A 6 48.25 52.93 4.23
N ASN A 7 47.13 53.05 3.52
CA ASN A 7 46.30 54.25 3.55
C ASN A 7 45.86 54.53 5.00
N GLU A 8 45.93 55.79 5.43
CA GLU A 8 45.59 56.24 6.79
C GLU A 8 44.20 55.76 7.25
N LYS A 9 43.23 55.70 6.32
CA LYS A 9 41.87 55.25 6.60
C LYS A 9 41.74 53.76 6.93
N VAL A 10 42.71 52.93 6.54
CA VAL A 10 42.75 51.47 6.76
C VAL A 10 43.67 51.13 7.93
N GLY A 11 44.77 51.88 8.07
CA GLY A 11 45.64 51.85 9.25
C GLY A 11 46.35 50.51 9.48
N ILE A 12 46.78 49.83 8.40
CA ILE A 12 47.61 48.61 8.50
C ILE A 12 49.02 48.93 7.97
N PRO A 13 49.92 49.46 8.83
CA PRO A 13 51.30 49.71 8.45
C PRO A 13 52.07 48.39 8.39
N ALA A 14 52.11 47.77 7.21
CA ALA A 14 52.85 46.53 6.99
C ALA A 14 53.93 46.74 5.90
N THR A 15 55.15 46.26 6.17
CA THR A 15 56.22 46.21 5.17
C THR A 15 55.91 45.13 4.12
N ILE A 16 56.55 45.19 2.95
CA ILE A 16 56.33 44.18 1.89
C ILE A 16 56.76 42.79 2.39
N ALA A 17 57.84 42.70 3.16
CA ALA A 17 58.29 41.45 3.79
C ALA A 17 57.24 40.89 4.76
N GLN A 18 56.67 41.74 5.61
CA GLN A 18 55.58 41.35 6.52
C GLN A 18 54.32 40.92 5.76
N LEU A 19 53.96 41.59 4.67
CA LEU A 19 52.83 41.21 3.80
C LEU A 19 53.06 39.92 3.02
N ARG A 20 54.31 39.52 2.79
CA ARG A 20 54.62 38.21 2.21
C ARG A 20 54.53 37.10 3.25
N TYR A 21 54.91 37.40 4.50
CA TYR A 21 54.76 36.48 5.62
C TYR A 21 53.30 36.28 6.04
N LEU A 22 52.54 37.38 6.07
CA LEU A 22 51.08 37.37 6.24
C LEU A 22 50.42 36.99 4.92
N SER A 23 50.04 35.72 4.80
CA SER A 23 49.29 35.25 3.63
C SER A 23 48.09 36.17 3.30
N ILE A 24 47.79 36.32 2.01
CA ILE A 24 46.70 37.17 1.52
C ILE A 24 45.35 36.86 2.20
N PRO A 25 44.97 35.59 2.46
CA PRO A 25 43.75 35.27 3.20
C PRO A 25 43.71 35.88 4.61
N GLN A 26 44.82 35.90 5.35
CA GLN A 26 44.89 36.49 6.69
C GLN A 26 44.73 38.02 6.65
N ILE A 27 45.19 38.67 5.59
CA ILE A 27 44.99 40.10 5.37
C ILE A 27 43.51 40.39 5.12
N VAL A 28 42.86 39.60 4.27
CA VAL A 28 41.42 39.70 3.98
C VAL A 28 40.57 39.48 5.23
N GLU A 29 40.95 38.52 6.07
CA GLU A 29 40.33 38.27 7.38
C GLU A 29 40.47 39.48 8.31
N ARG A 30 41.70 40.02 8.47
CA ARG A 30 41.94 41.21 9.31
C ARG A 30 41.17 42.44 8.82
N LEU A 31 41.11 42.66 7.51
CA LEU A 31 40.30 43.74 6.91
C LEU A 31 38.81 43.54 7.21
N SER A 32 38.32 42.30 7.15
CA SER A 32 36.93 41.97 7.45
C SER A 32 36.60 42.23 8.93
N HIS A 33 37.49 41.88 9.86
CA HIS A 33 37.32 42.20 11.29
C HIS A 33 37.29 43.71 11.56
N ARG A 34 38.06 44.51 10.80
CA ARG A 34 38.01 45.99 10.86
C ARG A 34 36.82 46.60 10.11
N ARG A 35 35.88 45.79 9.59
CA ARG A 35 34.71 46.21 8.80
C ARG A 35 35.04 46.88 7.45
N HIS A 36 36.27 46.74 6.95
CA HIS A 36 36.67 47.21 5.61
C HIS A 36 36.29 46.21 4.50
N HIS A 37 35.03 45.76 4.48
CA HIS A 37 34.56 44.70 3.57
C HIS A 37 34.68 45.06 2.09
N PHE A 38 34.44 46.33 1.71
CA PHE A 38 34.58 46.78 0.33
C PHE A 38 36.01 46.65 -0.19
N LEU A 39 36.99 47.07 0.63
CA LEU A 39 38.41 46.96 0.28
C LEU A 39 38.84 45.49 0.21
N ALA A 40 38.37 44.67 1.16
CA ALA A 40 38.63 43.23 1.15
C ALA A 40 38.08 42.56 -0.13
N CYS A 41 36.85 42.88 -0.55
CA CYS A 41 36.29 42.40 -1.82
C CYS A 41 37.11 42.85 -3.03
N ARG A 42 37.56 44.11 -3.08
CA ARG A 42 38.38 44.61 -4.19
C ARG A 42 39.75 43.94 -4.26
N ILE A 43 40.35 43.61 -3.12
CA ILE A 43 41.60 42.83 -3.07
C ILE A 43 41.36 41.41 -3.56
N CYS A 44 40.26 40.76 -3.17
CA CYS A 44 39.87 39.44 -3.68
C CYS A 44 39.64 39.46 -5.20
N ASP A 45 38.92 40.46 -5.72
CA ASP A 45 38.66 40.63 -7.16
C ASP A 45 39.97 40.80 -7.93
N PHE A 46 40.88 41.65 -7.42
CA PHE A 46 42.18 41.92 -8.05
C PHE A 46 43.09 40.70 -8.09
N LEU A 47 42.97 39.80 -7.11
CA LEU A 47 43.82 38.61 -6.98
C LEU A 47 43.12 37.32 -7.43
N HIS A 48 41.92 37.43 -8.00
CA HIS A 48 41.08 36.30 -8.42
C HIS A 48 40.81 35.28 -7.30
N LEU A 49 40.67 35.76 -6.05
CA LEU A 49 40.33 34.94 -4.89
C LEU A 49 38.82 34.92 -4.63
N SER A 50 38.34 33.86 -3.98
CA SER A 50 36.94 33.76 -3.57
C SER A 50 36.55 34.89 -2.60
N ARG A 51 35.42 35.56 -2.90
CA ARG A 51 34.79 36.57 -2.04
C ARG A 51 33.89 35.96 -0.95
N GLU A 52 33.72 34.65 -0.94
CA GLU A 52 32.77 33.94 -0.05
C GLU A 52 32.96 34.34 1.42
N TYR A 53 34.19 34.29 1.92
CA TYR A 53 34.49 34.62 3.32
C TYR A 53 34.09 36.06 3.66
N VAL A 54 34.46 37.02 2.81
CA VAL A 54 34.21 38.45 3.05
C VAL A 54 32.71 38.74 3.06
N LEU A 55 31.96 38.16 2.13
CA LEU A 55 30.52 38.36 2.02
C LEU A 55 29.75 37.70 3.18
N ILE A 56 30.15 36.50 3.62
CA ILE A 56 29.59 35.86 4.81
C ILE A 56 29.88 36.72 6.06
N HIS A 57 31.12 37.18 6.24
CA HIS A 57 31.47 38.02 7.39
C HIS A 57 30.70 39.36 7.36
N TRP A 58 30.57 39.98 6.20
CA TRP A 58 29.76 41.19 6.03
C TRP A 58 28.29 40.94 6.38
N ALA A 59 27.69 39.87 5.89
CA ALA A 59 26.30 39.52 6.19
C ALA A 59 26.08 39.30 7.71
N ARG A 60 27.02 38.62 8.38
CA ARG A 60 27.02 38.46 9.85
C ARG A 60 27.10 39.80 10.58
N ALA A 61 27.99 40.69 10.15
CA ALA A 61 28.13 42.02 10.73
C ALA A 61 26.85 42.85 10.52
N LYS A 62 26.23 42.75 9.33
CA LYS A 62 24.95 43.39 9.02
C LYS A 62 23.83 42.87 9.91
N ILE A 63 23.71 41.55 10.08
CA ILE A 63 22.71 40.93 10.98
C ILE A 63 22.90 41.39 12.42
N SER A 64 24.14 41.49 12.90
CA SER A 64 24.42 42.00 14.25
C SER A 64 24.04 43.47 14.43
N SER A 65 24.12 44.28 13.38
CA SER A 65 23.77 45.71 13.46
C SER A 65 22.27 45.97 13.56
N ILE A 66 21.41 44.97 13.32
CA ILE A 66 19.94 45.09 13.32
C ILE A 66 19.42 45.47 14.71
N GLN A 67 20.06 45.04 15.79
CA GLN A 67 19.62 45.37 17.16
C GLN A 67 19.49 46.88 17.42
N PHE A 68 20.21 47.71 16.66
CA PHE A 68 20.22 49.16 16.84
C PHE A 68 19.37 49.92 15.81
N LYS A 69 18.80 49.25 14.81
CA LYS A 69 18.04 49.90 13.73
C LYS A 69 16.70 49.17 13.52
N GLN A 70 15.58 49.88 13.68
CA GLN A 70 14.25 49.37 13.31
C GLN A 70 14.12 49.30 11.78
N ILE A 71 14.77 48.31 11.17
CA ILE A 71 14.69 48.01 9.74
C ILE A 71 13.85 46.74 9.56
N ASP A 72 13.03 46.71 8.52
CA ASP A 72 12.23 45.54 8.15
C ASP A 72 13.12 44.34 7.72
N ASP A 73 12.76 43.15 8.21
CA ASP A 73 13.51 41.91 8.00
C ASP A 73 13.63 41.56 6.51
N LYS A 74 12.58 41.83 5.71
CA LYS A 74 12.59 41.57 4.25
C LYS A 74 13.59 42.44 3.51
N GLN A 75 13.71 43.71 3.90
CA GLN A 75 14.67 44.64 3.29
C GLN A 75 16.11 44.19 3.56
N ILE A 76 16.38 43.68 4.76
CA ILE A 76 17.71 43.17 5.11
C ILE A 76 18.05 41.94 4.27
N VAL A 77 17.11 41.00 4.12
CA VAL A 77 17.31 39.81 3.28
C VAL A 77 17.57 40.23 1.83
N ALA A 78 16.79 41.16 1.28
CA ALA A 78 17.01 41.67 -0.08
C ALA A 78 18.39 42.33 -0.26
N GLN A 79 18.87 43.07 0.75
CA GLN A 79 20.22 43.64 0.74
C GLN A 79 21.30 42.56 0.77
N ILE A 80 21.13 41.53 1.59
CA ILE A 80 22.09 40.42 1.66
C ILE A 80 22.10 39.65 0.34
N VAL A 81 20.93 39.32 -0.19
CA VAL A 81 20.79 38.56 -1.44
C VAL A 81 21.34 39.35 -2.63
N SER A 82 21.07 40.65 -2.75
CA SER A 82 21.59 41.47 -3.86
C SER A 82 23.12 41.60 -3.86
N GLN A 83 23.77 41.56 -2.69
CA GLN A 83 25.23 41.56 -2.59
C GLN A 83 25.82 40.16 -2.78
N CYS A 84 25.13 39.12 -2.32
CA CYS A 84 25.57 37.74 -2.46
C CYS A 84 25.30 37.16 -3.86
N SER A 85 24.34 37.67 -4.63
CA SER A 85 24.01 37.20 -5.98
C SER A 85 25.17 37.32 -6.97
N SER A 86 26.14 38.21 -6.68
CA SER A 86 27.39 38.34 -7.42
C SER A 86 28.32 37.13 -7.29
N CYS A 87 28.02 36.19 -6.38
CA CYS A 87 28.80 34.99 -6.10
C CYS A 87 27.84 33.78 -5.88
N PRO A 88 27.58 32.95 -6.91
CA PRO A 88 26.63 31.85 -6.81
C PRO A 88 27.05 30.71 -5.87
N SER A 89 28.30 30.68 -5.41
CA SER A 89 28.85 29.64 -4.54
C SER A 89 28.61 29.88 -3.04
N ILE A 90 27.90 30.94 -2.65
CA ILE A 90 27.74 31.30 -1.23
C ILE A 90 26.73 30.36 -0.55
N PRO A 91 27.14 29.65 0.53
CA PRO A 91 26.21 28.88 1.35
C PRO A 91 25.40 29.80 2.26
N TYR A 92 24.18 30.13 1.86
CA TYR A 92 23.22 30.90 2.67
C TYR A 92 22.92 30.22 4.02
N SER A 93 23.03 28.90 4.10
CA SER A 93 22.96 28.10 5.33
C SER A 93 23.91 28.59 6.44
N ARG A 94 25.12 29.05 6.12
CA ARG A 94 26.06 29.59 7.12
C ARG A 94 25.62 30.95 7.67
N ILE A 95 24.97 31.76 6.84
CA ILE A 95 24.44 33.08 7.23
C ILE A 95 23.16 32.88 8.05
N ALA A 96 22.29 31.97 7.62
CA ALA A 96 21.09 31.58 8.35
C ALA A 96 21.39 31.02 9.74
N LYS A 97 22.42 30.16 9.87
CA LYS A 97 22.88 29.66 11.18
C LYS A 97 23.19 30.80 12.14
N TYR A 98 23.95 31.79 11.68
CA TYR A 98 24.31 32.95 12.49
C TYR A 98 23.09 33.81 12.85
N ALA A 99 22.15 33.98 11.91
CA ALA A 99 20.90 34.69 12.19
C ALA A 99 20.07 33.97 13.27
N ASN A 100 20.01 32.64 13.24
CA ASN A 100 19.36 31.83 14.28
C ASN A 100 20.05 31.97 15.65
N GLU A 101 21.39 31.93 15.69
CA GLU A 101 22.18 32.16 16.92
C GLU A 101 21.94 33.56 17.54
N LYS A 102 21.57 34.55 16.72
CA LYS A 102 21.17 35.90 17.16
C LYS A 102 19.67 36.04 17.48
N GLY A 103 18.91 34.94 17.48
CA GLY A 103 17.48 34.92 17.74
C GLY A 103 16.61 35.45 16.60
N LYS A 104 17.19 35.71 15.42
CA LYS A 104 16.48 36.23 14.23
C LYS A 104 16.04 35.09 13.33
N LYS A 105 15.08 34.29 13.83
CA LYS A 105 14.59 33.08 13.14
C LYS A 105 13.96 33.38 11.79
N ASP A 106 13.13 34.41 11.67
CA ASP A 106 12.43 34.75 10.42
C ASP A 106 13.40 35.11 9.29
N ILE A 107 14.45 35.89 9.61
CA ILE A 107 15.53 36.20 8.67
C ILE A 107 16.27 34.92 8.26
N ALA A 108 16.55 34.02 9.21
CA ALA A 108 17.23 32.76 8.93
C ALA A 108 16.42 31.90 7.94
N VAL A 109 15.10 31.80 8.13
CA VAL A 109 14.21 31.06 7.23
C VAL A 109 14.15 31.69 5.85
N MET A 110 13.98 33.02 5.77
CA MET A 110 13.95 33.73 4.49
C MET A 110 15.27 33.61 3.71
N LEU A 111 16.42 33.60 4.39
CA LEU A 111 17.72 33.39 3.74
C LEU A 111 17.86 31.97 3.19
N LEU A 112 17.26 30.97 3.84
CA LEU A 112 17.33 29.59 3.40
C LEU A 112 16.56 29.33 2.11
N ASP A 113 15.56 30.14 1.76
CA ASP A 113 14.87 30.03 0.47
C ASP A 113 15.80 30.27 -0.73
N TYR A 114 16.96 30.93 -0.53
CA TYR A 114 17.96 31.21 -1.56
C TYR A 114 19.12 30.19 -1.59
N GLU A 115 19.12 29.18 -0.70
CA GLU A 115 20.14 28.13 -0.71
C GLU A 115 19.90 27.17 -1.91
N SER A 116 20.89 27.02 -2.77
CA SER A 116 20.81 26.16 -3.96
C SER A 116 20.84 24.66 -3.62
N ASN A 117 21.46 24.28 -2.50
CA ASN A 117 21.56 22.90 -2.06
C ASN A 117 20.42 22.53 -1.09
N ALA A 118 19.46 21.73 -1.57
CA ALA A 118 18.31 21.28 -0.79
C ALA A 118 18.70 20.52 0.50
N SER A 119 19.74 19.67 0.47
CA SER A 119 20.18 18.93 1.67
C SER A 119 20.67 19.87 2.77
N ARG A 120 21.45 20.90 2.42
CA ARG A 120 21.89 21.92 3.39
C ARG A 120 20.74 22.76 3.90
N GLN A 121 19.82 23.13 3.01
CA GLN A 121 18.62 23.88 3.34
C GLN A 121 17.76 23.13 4.39
N VAL A 122 17.41 21.87 4.10
CA VAL A 122 16.61 21.01 4.98
C VAL A 122 17.31 20.79 6.32
N LYS A 123 18.61 20.46 6.32
CA LYS A 123 19.39 20.29 7.56
C LYS A 123 19.41 21.55 8.42
N MET A 124 19.49 22.73 7.80
CA MET A 124 19.46 23.99 8.56
C MET A 124 18.05 24.32 9.08
N LEU A 125 16.99 24.05 8.30
CA LEU A 125 15.60 24.22 8.76
C LEU A 125 15.30 23.34 9.98
N LEU A 126 15.80 22.09 9.97
CA LEU A 126 15.72 21.19 11.13
C LEU A 126 16.47 21.76 12.35
N HIS A 127 17.65 22.35 12.15
CA HIS A 127 18.42 22.99 13.23
C HIS A 127 17.73 24.24 13.82
N ILE A 128 16.99 25.00 13.00
CA ILE A 128 16.22 26.17 13.45
C ILE A 128 14.95 25.74 14.21
N GLY A 129 14.45 24.53 13.96
CA GLY A 129 13.23 23.99 14.53
C GLY A 129 11.99 24.11 13.64
N GLU A 130 12.15 24.54 12.38
CA GLU A 130 11.06 24.71 11.41
C GLU A 130 10.71 23.38 10.73
N LYS A 131 10.20 22.42 11.52
CA LYS A 131 9.94 21.03 11.11
C LYS A 131 9.06 20.92 9.85
N GLN A 132 7.95 21.66 9.82
CA GLN A 132 6.99 21.61 8.71
C GLN A 132 7.60 22.12 7.40
N LYS A 133 8.35 23.23 7.44
CA LYS A 133 9.02 23.76 6.25
C LYS A 133 10.13 22.82 5.77
N ALA A 134 10.84 22.16 6.70
CA ALA A 134 11.86 21.18 6.35
C ALA A 134 11.26 20.01 5.53
N ILE A 135 10.14 19.44 5.97
CA ILE A 135 9.42 18.38 5.22
C ILE A 135 8.98 18.89 3.85
N ASN A 136 8.36 20.07 3.78
CA ASN A 136 7.87 20.63 2.52
C ASN A 136 9.01 20.87 1.52
N LYS A 137 10.17 21.38 1.98
CA LYS A 137 11.35 21.60 1.13
C LYS A 137 12.03 20.29 0.72
N ALA A 138 12.12 19.32 1.62
CA ALA A 138 12.62 17.98 1.29
C ALA A 138 11.73 17.30 0.23
N SER A 139 10.41 17.41 0.41
CA SER A 139 9.40 16.95 -0.54
C SER A 139 9.57 17.63 -1.90
N GLN A 140 9.69 18.97 -1.94
CA GLN A 140 9.92 19.74 -3.17
C GLN A 140 11.23 19.40 -3.89
N SER A 141 12.26 18.96 -3.18
CA SER A 141 13.55 18.58 -3.78
C SER A 141 13.45 17.35 -4.70
N GLY A 142 12.42 16.52 -4.54
CA GLY A 142 12.26 15.26 -5.28
C GLY A 142 13.20 14.14 -4.83
N ASP A 143 14.12 14.41 -3.91
CA ASP A 143 15.01 13.41 -3.33
C ASP A 143 14.29 12.63 -2.21
N LEU A 144 13.91 11.39 -2.52
CA LEU A 144 13.25 10.49 -1.59
C LEU A 144 14.12 10.13 -0.39
N LEU A 145 15.45 10.05 -0.56
CA LEU A 145 16.37 9.77 0.54
C LEU A 145 16.43 10.95 1.50
N LEU A 146 16.53 12.18 0.97
CA LEU A 146 16.49 13.38 1.79
C LEU A 146 15.16 13.52 2.54
N LEU A 147 14.04 13.23 1.88
CA LEU A 147 12.72 13.24 2.51
C LEU A 147 12.61 12.17 3.61
N HIS A 148 13.13 10.97 3.36
CA HIS A 148 13.20 9.90 4.35
C HIS A 148 14.05 10.31 5.56
N GLU A 149 15.29 10.74 5.34
CA GLU A 149 16.20 11.21 6.40
C GLU A 149 15.56 12.34 7.21
N CYS A 150 14.94 13.32 6.55
CA CYS A 150 14.25 14.43 7.19
C CYS A 150 13.09 13.94 8.07
N ALA A 151 12.19 13.13 7.53
CA ALA A 151 11.04 12.63 8.26
C ALA A 151 11.47 11.81 9.48
N PHE A 152 12.37 10.84 9.32
CA PHE A 152 12.78 9.96 10.42
C PHE A 152 13.70 10.66 11.43
N SER A 153 14.40 11.73 11.07
CA SER A 153 15.11 12.58 12.05
C SER A 153 14.17 13.30 13.03
N LEU A 154 12.91 13.53 12.61
CA LEU A 154 11.88 14.16 13.43
C LEU A 154 11.09 13.15 14.26
N ARG A 155 11.32 11.85 14.04
CA ARG A 155 10.67 10.79 14.81
C ARG A 155 11.18 10.83 16.25
N PRO A 156 10.29 10.71 17.26
CA PRO A 156 10.70 10.54 18.65
C PRO A 156 11.61 9.32 18.80
N LYS A 157 12.71 9.48 19.55
CA LYS A 157 13.59 8.35 19.88
C LYS A 157 12.94 7.54 21.00
N LEU A 158 12.12 6.57 20.62
CA LEU A 158 11.59 5.58 21.55
C LEU A 158 12.74 4.65 21.94
N SER A 159 13.03 4.53 23.23
CA SER A 159 14.21 3.79 23.71
C SER A 159 13.95 2.29 23.70
N ASN A 160 12.71 1.86 23.96
CA ASN A 160 12.26 0.47 23.88
C ASN A 160 10.94 0.35 23.09
N GLU A 161 10.64 -0.86 22.57
CA GLU A 161 9.33 -1.18 21.96
C GLU A 161 8.17 -1.09 22.99
N GLU A 162 8.47 -1.25 24.28
CA GLU A 162 7.53 -1.12 25.40
C GLU A 162 7.18 0.33 25.76
N ASP A 163 7.98 1.30 25.32
CA ASP A 163 7.72 2.73 25.55
C ASP A 163 6.71 3.31 24.55
N TRP A 164 6.21 2.46 23.64
CA TRP A 164 5.23 2.87 22.64
C TRP A 164 3.88 3.13 23.32
N ASP A 165 3.51 4.42 23.44
CA ASP A 165 2.21 4.87 23.91
C ASP A 165 1.47 5.60 22.78
N PRO A 166 0.28 5.15 22.35
CA PRO A 166 -0.51 5.81 21.31
C PRO A 166 -0.93 7.24 21.69
N ASN A 167 -0.98 7.53 22.99
CA ASN A 167 -1.36 8.82 23.53
C ASN A 167 -0.19 9.79 23.67
N ASN A 168 1.04 9.35 23.37
CA ASN A 168 2.22 10.21 23.44
C ASN A 168 2.08 11.39 22.47
N GLU A 169 2.12 12.60 23.03
CA GLU A 169 1.97 13.86 22.28
C GLU A 169 3.07 14.05 21.23
N GLU A 170 4.28 13.55 21.46
CA GLU A 170 5.37 13.65 20.48
C GLU A 170 5.11 12.78 19.24
N ILE A 171 4.52 11.60 19.44
CA ILE A 171 4.12 10.70 18.35
C ILE A 171 2.96 11.33 17.57
N LYS A 172 1.96 11.89 18.26
CA LYS A 172 0.84 12.59 17.60
C LYS A 172 1.33 13.77 16.77
N GLN A 173 2.24 14.59 17.31
CA GLN A 173 2.85 15.70 16.57
C GLN A 173 3.64 15.21 15.35
N PHE A 174 4.41 14.13 15.48
CA PHE A 174 5.12 13.52 14.35
C PHE A 174 4.15 13.03 13.26
N VAL A 175 3.10 12.30 13.64
CA VAL A 175 2.08 11.80 12.70
C VAL A 175 1.36 12.96 12.02
N GLN A 176 1.01 14.02 12.74
CA GLN A 176 0.40 15.22 12.16
C GLN A 176 1.34 15.90 11.14
N LEU A 177 2.63 16.03 11.47
CA LEU A 177 3.64 16.60 10.57
C LEU A 177 3.79 15.76 9.30
N VAL A 178 3.94 14.44 9.40
CA VAL A 178 4.08 13.55 8.24
C VAL A 178 2.82 13.58 7.38
N SER A 179 1.65 13.64 8.01
CA SER A 179 0.35 13.57 7.31
C SER A 179 -0.02 14.87 6.62
N SER A 180 0.64 15.97 6.94
CA SER A 180 0.44 17.24 6.24
C SER A 180 0.93 17.22 4.78
N ASP A 181 1.95 16.43 4.46
CA ASP A 181 2.54 16.30 3.12
C ASP A 181 2.25 14.90 2.54
N GLU A 182 1.61 14.84 1.38
CA GLU A 182 1.14 13.58 0.77
C GLU A 182 2.29 12.63 0.37
N ARG A 183 3.44 13.18 -0.06
CA ARG A 183 4.60 12.39 -0.46
C ARG A 183 5.29 11.81 0.76
N CYS A 184 5.44 12.61 1.83
CA CYS A 184 5.95 12.17 3.12
C CYS A 184 5.07 11.07 3.72
N PHE A 185 3.75 11.27 3.71
CA PHE A 185 2.76 10.30 4.15
C PHE A 185 2.89 8.95 3.42
N SER A 186 2.94 8.98 2.09
CA SER A 186 3.10 7.78 1.27
C SER A 186 4.43 7.07 1.53
N LEU A 187 5.52 7.83 1.71
CA LEU A 187 6.84 7.31 2.02
C LEU A 187 6.89 6.62 3.38
N VAL A 188 6.28 7.23 4.41
CA VAL A 188 6.22 6.63 5.75
C VAL A 188 5.38 5.36 5.73
N ILE A 189 4.24 5.32 5.03
CA ILE A 189 3.47 4.09 4.84
C ILE A 189 4.32 2.98 4.19
N ALA A 190 5.02 3.30 3.11
CA ALA A 190 5.87 2.34 2.41
C ALA A 190 6.99 1.82 3.33
N HIS A 191 7.59 2.69 4.15
CA HIS A 191 8.59 2.31 5.14
C HIS A 191 8.02 1.38 6.21
N CYS A 192 6.86 1.72 6.80
CA CYS A 192 6.22 0.88 7.81
C CYS A 192 5.84 -0.49 7.25
N LYS A 193 5.28 -0.55 6.04
CA LYS A 193 4.97 -1.82 5.36
C LYS A 193 6.22 -2.68 5.12
N ARG A 194 7.36 -2.07 4.83
CA ARG A 194 8.63 -2.78 4.60
C ARG A 194 9.21 -3.38 5.88
N LEU A 195 9.12 -2.65 6.99
CA LEU A 195 9.57 -3.13 8.30
C LEU A 195 8.56 -4.08 8.96
N GLY A 196 7.32 -4.08 8.47
CA GLY A 196 6.28 -5.02 8.87
C GLY A 196 5.90 -4.83 10.33
N ILE A 197 6.04 -5.91 11.10
CA ILE A 197 5.56 -6.05 12.48
C ILE A 197 6.10 -4.92 13.38
N LYS A 198 7.35 -4.50 13.19
CA LYS A 198 8.03 -3.48 14.02
C LYS A 198 7.40 -2.08 13.93
N GLU A 199 6.67 -1.78 12.87
CA GLU A 199 6.12 -0.44 12.60
C GLU A 199 4.60 -0.43 12.47
N LEU A 200 3.95 -1.53 12.87
CA LEU A 200 2.53 -1.70 12.62
C LEU A 200 1.67 -0.76 13.47
N GLU A 201 2.11 -0.44 14.69
CA GLU A 201 1.46 0.57 15.54
C GLU A 201 1.55 1.98 14.95
N LEU A 202 2.72 2.35 14.39
CA LEU A 202 2.87 3.62 13.68
C LEU A 202 1.97 3.66 12.44
N LEU A 203 1.88 2.54 11.69
CA LEU A 203 1.04 2.44 10.51
C LEU A 203 -0.45 2.70 10.82
N LYS A 204 -0.96 2.18 11.95
CA LYS A 204 -2.33 2.46 12.41
C LYS A 204 -2.56 3.96 12.64
N LEU A 205 -1.66 4.61 13.38
CA LEU A 205 -1.78 6.04 13.69
C LEU A 205 -1.74 6.89 12.42
N VAL A 206 -0.84 6.56 11.51
CA VAL A 206 -0.71 7.25 10.21
C VAL A 206 -1.99 7.11 9.41
N TYR A 207 -2.56 5.91 9.24
CA TYR A 207 -3.84 5.76 8.54
C TYR A 207 -5.01 6.47 9.26
N ASN A 208 -5.04 6.43 10.59
CA ASN A 208 -6.07 7.08 11.38
C ASN A 208 -6.05 8.61 11.22
N SER A 209 -4.87 9.21 11.11
CA SER A 209 -4.71 10.67 10.98
C SER A 209 -5.39 11.27 9.74
N LYS A 210 -5.51 10.50 8.65
CA LYS A 210 -6.21 10.90 7.42
C LYS A 210 -7.67 10.47 7.39
N GLY A 211 -8.18 9.88 8.47
CA GLY A 211 -9.54 9.32 8.52
C GLY A 211 -9.75 8.15 7.57
N SER A 212 -8.67 7.47 7.14
CA SER A 212 -8.75 6.32 6.23
C SER A 212 -9.19 5.06 6.98
N GLN A 213 -10.44 5.05 7.45
CA GLN A 213 -10.99 4.04 8.36
C GLN A 213 -10.78 2.61 7.87
N ARG A 214 -10.86 2.38 6.55
CA ARG A 214 -10.58 1.07 5.93
C ARG A 214 -9.15 0.60 6.14
N GLU A 215 -8.17 1.46 5.86
CA GLU A 215 -6.77 1.09 5.94
C GLU A 215 -6.29 1.02 7.40
N THR A 216 -6.82 1.90 8.27
CA THR A 216 -6.65 1.80 9.72
C THR A 216 -7.12 0.46 10.24
N SER A 217 -8.33 0.04 9.86
CA SER A 217 -8.91 -1.21 10.37
C SER A 217 -8.18 -2.44 9.83
N ARG A 218 -7.66 -2.40 8.60
CA ARG A 218 -6.75 -3.45 8.07
C ARG A 218 -5.47 -3.55 8.86
N ALA A 219 -4.85 -2.41 9.20
CA ALA A 219 -3.63 -2.39 10.01
C ALA A 219 -3.89 -2.90 11.43
N ILE A 220 -5.06 -2.62 12.02
CA ILE A 220 -5.47 -3.14 13.32
C ILE A 220 -5.66 -4.66 13.27
N ALA A 221 -6.38 -5.18 12.27
CA ALA A 221 -6.52 -6.61 12.07
C ALA A 221 -5.15 -7.29 11.88
N LEU A 222 -4.26 -6.73 11.06
CA LEU A 222 -2.92 -7.31 10.89
C LEU A 222 -2.16 -7.36 12.22
N CYS A 223 -2.25 -6.32 13.04
CA CYS A 223 -1.62 -6.29 14.37
C CYS A 223 -2.18 -7.34 15.32
N SER A 224 -3.48 -7.61 15.23
CA SER A 224 -4.10 -8.58 16.12
C SER A 224 -3.68 -10.01 15.79
N TYR A 225 -3.53 -10.35 14.50
CA TYR A 225 -3.00 -11.65 14.08
C TYR A 225 -1.56 -11.87 14.56
N GLU A 226 -0.70 -10.85 14.46
CA GLU A 226 0.71 -10.93 14.84
C GLU A 226 0.94 -11.09 16.35
N ARG A 227 0.02 -10.60 17.20
CA ARG A 227 0.13 -10.72 18.66
C ARG A 227 -0.20 -12.12 19.20
N GLN A 228 -0.59 -13.08 18.34
CA GLN A 228 -0.84 -14.50 18.67
C GLN A 228 -1.71 -14.75 19.92
N SER A 229 -2.61 -13.81 20.24
CA SER A 229 -3.57 -13.91 21.35
C SER A 229 -4.97 -13.85 20.77
N LEU A 230 -5.79 -14.85 21.12
CA LEU A 230 -7.17 -15.00 20.62
C LEU A 230 -8.03 -13.77 20.93
N ASP A 231 -7.88 -13.20 22.13
CA ASP A 231 -8.61 -12.00 22.55
C ASP A 231 -8.24 -10.78 21.68
N ASN A 232 -6.94 -10.63 21.37
CA ASN A 232 -6.48 -9.56 20.49
C ASN A 232 -7.02 -9.75 19.07
N GLN A 233 -6.99 -10.98 18.55
CA GLN A 233 -7.51 -11.35 17.23
C GLN A 233 -9.00 -10.99 17.09
N GLU A 234 -9.81 -11.34 18.09
CA GLU A 234 -11.23 -11.01 18.12
C GLU A 234 -11.47 -9.49 18.09
N ILE A 235 -10.72 -8.71 18.87
CA ILE A 235 -10.82 -7.24 18.88
C ILE A 235 -10.52 -6.68 17.48
N GLY A 236 -9.41 -7.11 16.86
CA GLY A 236 -9.00 -6.60 15.54
C GLY A 236 -9.98 -6.98 14.42
N ILE A 237 -10.52 -8.21 14.44
CA ILE A 237 -11.55 -8.66 13.48
C ILE A 237 -12.83 -7.85 13.67
N ASN A 238 -13.29 -7.67 14.91
CA ASN A 238 -14.50 -6.91 15.20
C ASN A 238 -14.38 -5.45 14.77
N GLU A 239 -13.23 -4.81 14.97
CA GLU A 239 -13.00 -3.44 14.49
C GLU A 239 -12.95 -3.35 12.97
N PHE A 240 -12.33 -4.32 12.29
CA PHE A 240 -12.34 -4.42 10.83
C PHE A 240 -13.76 -4.58 10.28
N ASP A 241 -14.55 -5.46 10.87
CA ASP A 241 -15.94 -5.68 10.48
C ASP A 241 -16.82 -4.46 10.73
N ARG A 242 -16.63 -3.76 11.86
CA ARG A 242 -17.33 -2.49 12.14
C ARG A 242 -16.99 -1.43 11.08
N ALA A 243 -15.71 -1.26 10.74
CA ALA A 243 -15.28 -0.33 9.71
C ALA A 243 -15.87 -0.71 8.33
N ARG A 244 -15.87 -2.00 7.98
CA ARG A 244 -16.48 -2.48 6.73
C ARG A 244 -17.98 -2.17 6.65
N ARG A 245 -18.73 -2.50 7.69
CA ARG A 245 -20.18 -2.22 7.77
C ARG A 245 -20.47 -0.72 7.72
N GLY A 246 -19.64 0.10 8.37
CA GLY A 246 -19.73 1.57 8.30
C GLY A 246 -19.56 2.11 6.88
N ILE A 247 -18.55 1.63 6.15
CA ILE A 247 -18.30 2.01 4.75
C ILE A 247 -19.45 1.54 3.85
N GLN A 248 -19.92 0.31 4.02
CA GLN A 248 -21.04 -0.23 3.24
C GLN A 248 -22.33 0.57 3.49
N ALA A 249 -22.61 0.94 4.74
CA ALA A 249 -23.74 1.80 5.09
C ALA A 249 -23.59 3.23 4.51
N GLN A 250 -22.37 3.76 4.43
CA GLN A 250 -22.11 5.08 3.83
C GLN A 250 -22.23 5.04 2.30
N GLN A 251 -21.72 4.00 1.65
CA GLN A 251 -21.89 3.75 0.23
C GLN A 251 -23.37 3.55 -0.13
N TYR A 252 -24.13 2.81 0.68
CA TYR A 252 -25.58 2.63 0.48
C TYR A 252 -26.37 3.95 0.56
N LYS A 253 -25.93 4.88 1.42
CA LYS A 253 -26.51 6.24 1.49
C LYS A 253 -26.15 7.11 0.28
N LEU A 254 -24.97 6.89 -0.32
CA LEU A 254 -24.49 7.58 -1.52
C LEU A 254 -25.05 6.98 -2.83
N SER A 255 -25.38 5.68 -2.82
CA SER A 255 -25.81 4.89 -3.99
C SER A 255 -27.32 4.80 -4.17
N GLN A 256 -28.09 5.83 -3.77
CA GLN A 256 -29.49 5.94 -4.24
C GLN A 256 -29.60 6.03 -5.77
N ASN A 257 -28.48 6.11 -6.50
CA ASN A 257 -28.39 5.85 -7.93
C ASN A 257 -27.39 4.71 -8.20
N HIS A 258 -27.91 3.52 -8.50
CA HIS A 258 -27.24 2.30 -8.99
C HIS A 258 -26.49 1.42 -7.96
N PRO A 259 -26.94 0.17 -7.73
CA PRO A 259 -26.16 -0.84 -7.04
C PRO A 259 -25.20 -1.53 -8.02
N THR A 260 -23.89 -1.45 -7.80
CA THR A 260 -22.89 -2.26 -8.50
C THR A 260 -22.73 -3.62 -7.84
N GLU A 261 -22.74 -4.67 -8.67
CA GLU A 261 -22.89 -6.09 -8.34
C GLU A 261 -21.57 -6.81 -7.93
N ASN A 262 -20.56 -6.08 -7.45
CA ASN A 262 -19.25 -6.66 -7.15
C ASN A 262 -18.84 -6.46 -5.69
N ASP A 263 -19.50 -7.17 -4.78
CA ASP A 263 -18.97 -7.43 -3.44
C ASP A 263 -18.97 -8.95 -3.21
N GLN A 264 -17.84 -9.60 -3.48
CA GLN A 264 -17.60 -10.94 -2.96
C GLN A 264 -17.34 -10.81 -1.45
N PRO A 265 -18.11 -11.49 -0.58
CA PRO A 265 -17.75 -11.58 0.83
C PRO A 265 -16.48 -12.41 0.93
N HIS A 266 -15.36 -11.74 1.22
CA HIS A 266 -14.12 -12.42 1.61
C HIS A 266 -14.35 -13.13 2.94
N GLU A 267 -14.12 -14.44 2.90
CA GLU A 267 -14.32 -15.37 4.00
C GLU A 267 -13.40 -14.97 5.16
N THR A 268 -14.02 -14.59 6.29
CA THR A 268 -13.31 -14.39 7.55
C THR A 268 -12.72 -15.73 7.98
N ASN A 269 -11.42 -15.74 8.33
CA ASN A 269 -10.80 -16.89 8.97
C ASN A 269 -11.55 -17.18 10.28
N VAL A 270 -11.98 -18.42 10.47
CA VAL A 270 -12.74 -18.86 11.64
C VAL A 270 -11.77 -19.47 12.63
N LEU A 271 -11.83 -19.00 13.88
CA LEU A 271 -11.35 -19.74 15.05
C LEU A 271 -12.35 -20.86 15.32
N GLY A 272 -12.08 -22.05 14.75
CA GLY A 272 -12.98 -23.19 14.87
C GLY A 272 -12.76 -23.95 16.18
N PRO A 273 -13.82 -24.43 16.86
CA PRO A 273 -13.64 -25.42 17.91
C PRO A 273 -13.03 -26.72 17.34
N ASN A 274 -12.26 -27.44 18.16
CA ASN A 274 -11.60 -28.72 17.85
C ASN A 274 -10.41 -28.67 16.87
N GLY A 275 -9.43 -27.79 17.13
CA GLY A 275 -8.10 -27.83 16.51
C GLY A 275 -8.03 -27.28 15.08
N PHE A 276 -9.09 -26.62 14.60
CA PHE A 276 -9.12 -25.93 13.32
C PHE A 276 -8.89 -24.43 13.55
N VAL A 277 -7.66 -23.98 13.37
CA VAL A 277 -7.27 -22.56 13.47
C VAL A 277 -6.96 -22.06 12.05
N ASP A 278 -7.35 -20.81 11.75
CA ASP A 278 -7.06 -20.11 10.49
C ASP A 278 -7.63 -20.72 9.19
N LEU A 279 -8.66 -21.55 9.29
CA LEU A 279 -9.40 -21.99 8.10
C LEU A 279 -10.44 -20.95 7.67
N SER A 280 -10.62 -20.81 6.37
CA SER A 280 -11.78 -20.10 5.82
C SER A 280 -13.07 -20.81 6.26
N VAL A 281 -14.21 -20.09 6.30
CA VAL A 281 -15.53 -20.69 6.59
C VAL A 281 -15.79 -21.89 5.67
N LYS A 282 -15.42 -21.77 4.39
CA LYS A 282 -15.59 -22.84 3.40
C LYS A 282 -14.76 -24.06 3.74
N ASP A 283 -13.48 -23.88 4.05
CA ASP A 283 -12.56 -24.99 4.33
C ASP A 283 -12.89 -25.65 5.67
N PHE A 284 -13.26 -24.85 6.68
CA PHE A 284 -13.75 -25.36 7.96
C PHE A 284 -15.01 -26.22 7.79
N LEU A 285 -16.02 -25.73 7.06
CA LEU A 285 -17.22 -26.50 6.77
C LEU A 285 -16.92 -27.73 5.90
N PHE A 286 -15.96 -27.64 4.98
CA PHE A 286 -15.51 -28.76 4.17
C PHE A 286 -14.89 -29.86 5.03
N GLU A 287 -14.03 -29.52 5.99
CA GLU A 287 -13.44 -30.46 6.94
C GLU A 287 -14.49 -31.13 7.84
N LEU A 288 -15.47 -30.36 8.34
CA LEU A 288 -16.60 -30.93 9.08
C LEU A 288 -17.43 -31.91 8.21
N ALA A 289 -17.67 -31.54 6.95
CA ALA A 289 -18.38 -32.39 6.00
C ALA A 289 -17.59 -33.68 5.66
N LEU A 290 -16.26 -33.63 5.60
CA LEU A 290 -15.41 -34.80 5.41
C LEU A 290 -15.46 -35.77 6.61
N LYS A 291 -15.47 -35.22 7.83
CA LYS A 291 -15.56 -35.97 9.09
C LYS A 291 -16.96 -36.55 9.38
N ASP A 292 -17.94 -36.29 8.50
CA ASP A 292 -19.36 -36.64 8.67
C ASP A 292 -20.06 -36.03 9.90
N ASP A 293 -19.49 -35.01 10.54
CA ASP A 293 -20.11 -34.32 11.68
C ASP A 293 -21.22 -33.37 11.20
N GLN A 294 -22.41 -33.92 10.92
CA GLN A 294 -23.55 -33.13 10.42
C GLN A 294 -24.10 -32.16 11.45
N THR A 295 -24.06 -32.54 12.72
CA THR A 295 -24.55 -31.73 13.83
C THR A 295 -23.78 -30.43 13.93
N GLU A 296 -22.45 -30.49 13.95
CA GLU A 296 -21.63 -29.29 14.00
C GLU A 296 -21.63 -28.56 12.65
N PHE A 297 -21.66 -29.28 11.52
CA PHE A 297 -21.76 -28.65 10.21
C PHE A 297 -23.00 -27.75 10.10
N ASP A 298 -24.19 -28.26 10.40
CA ASP A 298 -25.43 -27.50 10.22
C ASP A 298 -25.54 -26.38 11.27
N ARG A 299 -25.01 -26.58 12.49
CA ARG A 299 -24.89 -25.53 13.51
C ARG A 299 -24.03 -24.38 12.97
N MET A 300 -22.82 -24.67 12.50
CA MET A 300 -21.87 -23.66 12.05
C MET A 300 -22.28 -23.00 10.73
N ALA A 301 -22.86 -23.77 9.79
CA ALA A 301 -23.43 -23.24 8.55
C ALA A 301 -24.53 -22.20 8.82
N LYS A 302 -25.35 -22.44 9.85
CA LYS A 302 -26.37 -21.48 10.30
C LYS A 302 -25.75 -20.27 10.99
N THR A 303 -24.74 -20.47 11.84
CA THR A 303 -24.01 -19.38 12.51
C THR A 303 -23.40 -18.40 11.51
N PHE A 304 -22.86 -18.91 10.39
CA PHE A 304 -22.22 -18.08 9.35
C PHE A 304 -23.17 -17.64 8.22
N ASP A 305 -24.45 -17.96 8.30
CA ASP A 305 -25.46 -17.64 7.27
C ASP A 305 -25.01 -17.99 5.84
N VAL A 306 -24.44 -19.18 5.67
CA VAL A 306 -23.87 -19.59 4.37
C VAL A 306 -24.97 -19.92 3.37
N ASN A 307 -24.94 -19.28 2.21
CA ASN A 307 -25.92 -19.49 1.15
C ASN A 307 -26.08 -20.99 0.78
N PRO A 308 -27.32 -21.51 0.65
CA PRO A 308 -27.61 -22.90 0.28
C PRO A 308 -26.86 -23.44 -0.95
N ARG A 309 -26.62 -22.59 -1.97
CA ARG A 309 -25.81 -22.98 -3.15
C ARG A 309 -24.36 -23.32 -2.78
N ARG A 310 -23.75 -22.54 -1.90
CA ARG A 310 -22.37 -22.78 -1.42
C ARG A 310 -22.32 -24.00 -0.52
N LEU A 311 -23.29 -24.16 0.39
CA LEU A 311 -23.39 -25.34 1.23
C LEU A 311 -23.51 -26.62 0.40
N PHE A 312 -24.29 -26.61 -0.66
CA PHE A 312 -24.39 -27.75 -1.58
C PHE A 312 -23.04 -28.09 -2.21
N TRP A 313 -22.31 -27.09 -2.73
CA TRP A 313 -20.97 -27.31 -3.30
C TRP A 313 -19.99 -27.89 -2.28
N ILE A 314 -19.98 -27.38 -1.04
CA ILE A 314 -19.13 -27.89 0.03
C ILE A 314 -19.48 -29.36 0.33
N LYS A 315 -20.78 -29.68 0.50
CA LYS A 315 -21.23 -31.05 0.80
C LYS A 315 -20.89 -32.04 -0.32
N ILE A 316 -21.10 -31.68 -1.59
CA ILE A 316 -20.83 -32.58 -2.72
C ILE A 316 -19.33 -32.75 -2.96
N GLN A 317 -18.53 -31.68 -2.85
CA GLN A 317 -17.08 -31.77 -2.98
C GLN A 317 -16.47 -32.61 -1.85
N ALA A 318 -16.96 -32.46 -0.61
CA ALA A 318 -16.53 -33.28 0.51
C ALA A 318 -16.89 -34.77 0.29
N ALA A 319 -18.10 -35.06 -0.20
CA ALA A 319 -18.51 -36.43 -0.50
C ALA A 319 -17.66 -37.08 -1.61
N ILE A 320 -17.29 -36.32 -2.65
CA ILE A 320 -16.38 -36.76 -3.71
C ILE A 320 -14.98 -37.02 -3.14
N ARG A 321 -14.43 -36.07 -2.36
CA ARG A 321 -13.08 -36.18 -1.79
C ARG A 321 -12.96 -37.33 -0.78
N GLY A 322 -14.01 -37.55 0.00
CA GLY A 322 -14.12 -38.68 0.93
C GLY A 322 -14.46 -40.02 0.27
N ASN A 323 -14.64 -40.06 -1.06
CA ASN A 323 -15.03 -41.23 -1.84
C ASN A 323 -16.27 -41.95 -1.28
N LYS A 324 -17.31 -41.18 -0.91
CA LYS A 324 -18.56 -41.68 -0.31
C LYS A 324 -19.72 -41.63 -1.33
N PRO A 325 -19.88 -42.62 -2.22
CA PRO A 325 -20.88 -42.58 -3.30
C PRO A 325 -22.33 -42.56 -2.79
N GLN A 326 -22.60 -43.18 -1.63
CA GLN A 326 -23.93 -43.15 -1.01
C GLN A 326 -24.37 -41.72 -0.68
N ARG A 327 -23.43 -40.89 -0.20
CA ARG A 327 -23.69 -39.50 0.17
C ARG A 327 -23.91 -38.61 -1.05
N ILE A 328 -23.21 -38.88 -2.14
CA ILE A 328 -23.47 -38.26 -3.45
C ILE A 328 -24.91 -38.55 -3.87
N GLN A 329 -25.34 -39.81 -3.81
CA GLN A 329 -26.71 -40.20 -4.17
C GLN A 329 -27.77 -39.53 -3.29
N THR A 330 -27.57 -39.45 -1.98
CA THR A 330 -28.50 -38.74 -1.08
C THR A 330 -28.60 -37.25 -1.44
N LEU A 331 -27.47 -36.59 -1.73
CA LEU A 331 -27.45 -35.17 -2.10
C LEU A 331 -28.10 -34.91 -3.47
N THR A 332 -28.06 -35.89 -4.38
CA THR A 332 -28.56 -35.75 -5.75
C THR A 332 -29.87 -36.49 -6.02
N GLN A 333 -30.52 -37.05 -4.99
CA GLN A 333 -31.75 -37.83 -5.13
C GLN A 333 -32.88 -37.01 -5.77
N ASP A 334 -33.05 -35.78 -5.30
CA ASP A 334 -34.06 -34.85 -5.78
C ASP A 334 -33.44 -33.82 -6.74
N VAL A 335 -33.41 -34.15 -8.02
CA VAL A 335 -32.89 -33.30 -9.12
C VAL A 335 -33.43 -31.86 -9.07
N LYS A 336 -34.71 -31.68 -8.71
CA LYS A 336 -35.35 -30.35 -8.59
C LYS A 336 -34.84 -29.52 -7.40
N LYS A 337 -34.28 -30.15 -6.38
CA LYS A 337 -33.74 -29.49 -5.18
C LYS A 337 -32.26 -29.14 -5.31
N ILE A 338 -31.60 -29.51 -6.41
CA ILE A 338 -30.19 -29.18 -6.67
C ILE A 338 -30.09 -27.69 -7.04
N PRO A 339 -29.52 -26.83 -6.17
CA PRO A 339 -29.61 -25.38 -6.33
C PRO A 339 -28.64 -24.82 -7.38
N VAL A 340 -27.72 -25.66 -7.87
CA VAL A 340 -26.62 -25.33 -8.79
C VAL A 340 -26.84 -25.88 -10.21
N GLY A 341 -27.92 -26.63 -10.43
CA GLY A 341 -28.18 -27.34 -11.68
C GLY A 341 -27.46 -28.70 -11.75
N VAL A 342 -28.11 -29.68 -12.37
CA VAL A 342 -27.66 -31.08 -12.39
C VAL A 342 -26.45 -31.28 -13.29
N GLU A 343 -26.42 -30.54 -14.41
CA GLU A 343 -25.34 -30.54 -15.40
C GLU A 343 -23.99 -30.19 -14.76
N ALA A 344 -23.96 -29.13 -13.94
CA ALA A 344 -22.76 -28.71 -13.22
C ALA A 344 -22.24 -29.77 -12.23
N VAL A 345 -23.15 -30.54 -11.61
CA VAL A 345 -22.78 -31.64 -10.71
C VAL A 345 -22.22 -32.83 -11.48
N VAL A 346 -22.81 -33.16 -12.63
CA VAL A 346 -22.31 -34.22 -13.52
C VAL A 346 -20.90 -33.89 -14.00
N ASP A 347 -20.66 -32.65 -14.43
CA ASP A 347 -19.33 -32.19 -14.83
C ASP A 347 -18.31 -32.27 -13.67
N LEU A 348 -18.72 -31.88 -12.45
CA LEU A 348 -17.85 -31.99 -11.28
C LEU A 348 -17.50 -33.45 -10.98
N LEU A 349 -18.47 -34.36 -11.01
CA LEU A 349 -18.24 -35.79 -10.79
C LEU A 349 -17.32 -36.37 -11.87
N GLN A 350 -17.54 -35.98 -13.12
CA GLN A 350 -16.73 -36.41 -14.26
C GLN A 350 -15.27 -35.95 -14.13
N LYS A 351 -15.02 -34.69 -13.74
CA LYS A 351 -13.67 -34.15 -13.51
C LYS A 351 -12.92 -34.86 -12.38
N ASN A 352 -13.64 -35.40 -11.39
CA ASN A 352 -13.07 -36.10 -10.25
C ASN A 352 -13.09 -37.64 -10.41
N ASN A 353 -13.19 -38.16 -11.64
CA ASN A 353 -13.20 -39.59 -11.98
C ASN A 353 -14.34 -40.41 -11.32
N GLN A 354 -15.41 -39.77 -10.84
CA GLN A 354 -16.60 -40.44 -10.31
C GLN A 354 -17.58 -40.77 -11.45
N ILE A 355 -17.09 -41.43 -12.51
CA ILE A 355 -17.81 -41.59 -13.78
C ILE A 355 -19.13 -42.39 -13.62
N LYS A 356 -19.16 -43.41 -12.76
CA LYS A 356 -20.36 -44.23 -12.52
C LYS A 356 -21.51 -43.43 -11.92
N GLU A 357 -21.21 -42.58 -10.93
CA GLU A 357 -22.22 -41.72 -10.30
C GLU A 357 -22.62 -40.55 -11.21
N ALA A 358 -21.66 -39.99 -11.96
CA ALA A 358 -21.93 -39.00 -13.00
C ALA A 358 -22.92 -39.54 -14.05
N PHE A 359 -22.73 -40.80 -14.49
CA PHE A 359 -23.60 -41.45 -15.46
C PHE A 359 -25.02 -41.69 -14.92
N LYS A 360 -25.16 -42.16 -13.68
CA LYS A 360 -26.47 -42.31 -13.04
C LYS A 360 -27.22 -40.97 -12.96
N LEU A 361 -26.52 -39.91 -12.56
CA LEU A 361 -27.12 -38.59 -12.44
C LEU A 361 -27.45 -37.97 -13.80
N ALA A 362 -26.61 -38.19 -14.82
CA ALA A 362 -26.83 -37.69 -16.17
C ALA A 362 -28.17 -38.17 -16.75
N LYS A 363 -28.60 -39.41 -16.46
CA LYS A 363 -29.91 -39.94 -16.91
C LYS A 363 -31.10 -39.08 -16.47
N LEU A 364 -30.96 -38.33 -15.38
CA LEU A 364 -32.02 -37.53 -14.78
C LEU A 364 -32.02 -36.05 -15.22
N ILE A 365 -31.09 -35.62 -16.08
CA ILE A 365 -30.99 -34.23 -16.55
C ILE A 365 -32.25 -33.86 -17.35
N PRO A 366 -33.02 -32.81 -17.00
CA PRO A 366 -34.26 -32.48 -17.72
C PRO A 366 -34.08 -32.13 -19.20
N ASN A 367 -33.00 -31.42 -19.55
CA ASN A 367 -32.69 -31.02 -20.92
C ASN A 367 -32.24 -32.25 -21.74
N LYS A 368 -33.08 -32.65 -22.71
CA LYS A 368 -32.86 -33.87 -23.50
C LYS A 368 -31.60 -33.81 -24.37
N ILE A 369 -31.25 -32.63 -24.90
CA ILE A 369 -30.08 -32.45 -25.76
C ILE A 369 -28.81 -32.59 -24.93
N VAL A 370 -28.73 -31.86 -23.81
CA VAL A 370 -27.58 -31.93 -22.89
C VAL A 370 -27.45 -33.32 -22.27
N ARG A 371 -28.56 -33.95 -21.89
CA ARG A 371 -28.60 -35.34 -21.42
C ARG A 371 -27.96 -36.29 -22.43
N CYS A 372 -28.34 -36.20 -23.70
CA CYS A 372 -27.80 -37.02 -24.78
C CYS A 372 -26.27 -36.83 -24.89
N GLU A 373 -25.81 -35.60 -25.04
CA GLU A 373 -24.38 -35.28 -25.17
C GLU A 373 -23.56 -35.78 -23.97
N MET A 374 -24.02 -35.51 -22.75
CA MET A 374 -23.34 -35.95 -21.53
C MET A 374 -23.29 -37.47 -21.41
N LEU A 375 -24.37 -38.19 -21.76
CA LEU A 375 -24.37 -39.66 -21.71
C LEU A 375 -23.39 -40.27 -22.71
N PHE A 376 -23.31 -39.76 -23.95
CA PHE A 376 -22.29 -40.23 -24.91
C PHE A 376 -20.87 -39.99 -24.38
N ASN A 377 -20.58 -38.78 -23.90
CA ASN A 377 -19.26 -38.45 -23.34
C ASN A 377 -18.89 -39.30 -22.11
N LEU A 378 -19.85 -39.61 -21.24
CA LEU A 378 -19.63 -40.44 -20.06
C LEU A 378 -19.46 -41.92 -20.44
N THR A 379 -20.22 -42.45 -21.39
CA THR A 379 -20.05 -43.83 -21.87
C THR A 379 -18.67 -44.08 -22.47
N VAL A 380 -18.17 -43.12 -23.27
CA VAL A 380 -16.79 -43.17 -23.79
C VAL A 380 -15.79 -43.26 -22.64
N LYS A 381 -15.93 -42.42 -21.61
CA LYS A 381 -15.04 -42.42 -20.44
C LYS A 381 -15.18 -43.66 -19.55
N MET A 382 -16.33 -44.32 -19.53
CA MET A 382 -16.51 -45.62 -18.84
C MET A 382 -15.82 -46.76 -19.58
N GLY A 383 -15.52 -46.61 -20.87
CA GLY A 383 -14.87 -47.64 -21.68
C GLY A 383 -15.72 -48.88 -21.92
N THR A 384 -17.04 -48.82 -21.71
CA THR A 384 -17.94 -49.98 -21.85
C THR A 384 -18.21 -50.34 -23.31
N GLY A 385 -18.08 -49.38 -24.24
CA GLY A 385 -18.43 -49.57 -25.66
C GLY A 385 -19.93 -49.78 -25.92
N ILE A 386 -20.77 -49.74 -24.87
CA ILE A 386 -22.21 -49.99 -24.92
C ILE A 386 -22.94 -48.65 -24.79
N PHE A 387 -23.47 -48.15 -25.90
CA PHE A 387 -24.14 -46.84 -25.99
C PHE A 387 -25.66 -46.88 -25.82
N GLN A 388 -26.24 -47.98 -25.30
CA GLN A 388 -27.69 -48.18 -25.25
C GLN A 388 -28.47 -47.02 -24.60
N ASP A 389 -28.11 -46.64 -23.38
CA ASP A 389 -28.75 -45.52 -22.66
C ASP A 389 -28.58 -44.18 -23.39
N ALA A 390 -27.42 -43.96 -24.04
CA ALA A 390 -27.13 -42.73 -24.78
C ALA A 390 -27.93 -42.69 -26.10
N GLN A 391 -28.09 -43.83 -26.77
CA GLN A 391 -28.93 -43.99 -27.96
C GLN A 391 -30.42 -43.81 -27.64
N GLU A 392 -30.88 -44.32 -26.50
CA GLU A 392 -32.24 -44.07 -26.02
C GLU A 392 -32.48 -42.60 -25.72
N ALA A 393 -31.52 -41.92 -25.07
CA ALA A 393 -31.59 -40.49 -24.85
C ALA A 393 -31.64 -39.70 -26.18
N ALA A 394 -30.87 -40.10 -27.20
CA ALA A 394 -30.93 -39.51 -28.53
C ALA A 394 -32.30 -39.66 -29.19
N ARG A 395 -32.93 -40.85 -29.11
CA ARG A 395 -34.31 -41.05 -29.62
C ARG A 395 -35.32 -40.15 -28.93
N GLN A 396 -35.17 -39.91 -27.62
CA GLN A 396 -36.07 -39.06 -26.85
C GLN A 396 -36.00 -37.57 -27.23
N VAL A 397 -34.89 -37.11 -27.84
CA VAL A 397 -34.73 -35.72 -28.35
C VAL A 397 -35.72 -35.42 -29.47
N GLY A 398 -36.07 -36.42 -30.29
CA GLY A 398 -37.09 -36.34 -31.34
C GLY A 398 -36.62 -35.70 -32.65
N ALA A 399 -37.32 -36.02 -33.75
CA ALA A 399 -36.94 -35.64 -35.12
C ALA A 399 -36.90 -34.11 -35.36
N ASN A 400 -37.60 -33.33 -34.55
CA ASN A 400 -37.63 -31.87 -34.68
C ASN A 400 -36.30 -31.18 -34.30
N ASN A 401 -35.35 -31.90 -33.67
CA ASN A 401 -34.07 -31.36 -33.21
C ASN A 401 -32.86 -32.12 -33.80
N ILE A 402 -32.99 -32.67 -35.01
CA ILE A 402 -31.92 -33.45 -35.68
C ILE A 402 -30.63 -32.63 -35.83
N GLU A 403 -30.73 -31.34 -36.12
CA GLU A 403 -29.54 -30.49 -36.31
C GLU A 403 -28.70 -30.41 -35.02
N SER A 404 -29.34 -30.31 -33.85
CA SER A 404 -28.63 -30.35 -32.56
C SER A 404 -27.95 -31.70 -32.31
N LEU A 405 -28.52 -32.81 -32.78
CA LEU A 405 -27.89 -34.12 -32.68
C LEU A 405 -26.68 -34.24 -33.63
N ARG A 406 -26.74 -33.62 -34.81
CA ARG A 406 -25.61 -33.56 -35.76
C ARG A 406 -24.45 -32.76 -35.18
N GLU A 407 -24.72 -31.59 -34.57
CA GLU A 407 -23.69 -30.82 -33.87
C GLU A 407 -23.02 -31.63 -32.76
N ILE A 408 -23.79 -32.41 -31.98
CA ILE A 408 -23.21 -33.29 -30.95
C ILE A 408 -22.30 -34.35 -31.59
N ALA A 409 -22.73 -34.97 -32.69
CA ALA A 409 -21.94 -35.99 -33.40
C ALA A 409 -20.59 -35.43 -33.90
N GLU A 410 -20.56 -34.18 -34.38
CA GLU A 410 -19.32 -33.52 -34.79
C GLU A 410 -18.37 -33.28 -33.60
N ARG A 411 -18.90 -32.91 -32.43
CA ARG A 411 -18.11 -32.67 -31.21
C ARG A 411 -17.58 -33.97 -30.59
N LEU A 412 -18.23 -35.10 -30.79
CA LEU A 412 -17.78 -36.41 -30.29
C LEU A 412 -16.51 -36.85 -31.04
N LYS A 413 -15.38 -36.88 -30.34
CA LYS A 413 -14.08 -37.34 -30.90
C LYS A 413 -13.98 -38.86 -31.04
N ASP A 414 -14.74 -39.60 -30.24
CA ASP A 414 -14.74 -41.07 -30.26
C ASP A 414 -15.56 -41.60 -31.46
N ILE A 415 -14.91 -42.40 -32.30
CA ILE A 415 -15.50 -42.90 -33.56
C ILE A 415 -16.69 -43.85 -33.27
N PRO A 416 -16.59 -44.83 -32.36
CA PRO A 416 -17.73 -45.67 -31.98
C PRO A 416 -18.94 -44.88 -31.48
N ALA A 417 -18.73 -43.91 -30.58
CA ALA A 417 -19.79 -43.06 -30.06
C ALA A 417 -20.46 -42.23 -31.16
N ARG A 418 -19.65 -41.63 -32.05
CA ARG A 418 -20.13 -40.86 -33.20
C ARG A 418 -20.97 -41.71 -34.13
N ASN A 419 -20.50 -42.90 -34.50
CA ASN A 419 -21.23 -43.82 -35.38
C ASN A 419 -22.54 -44.29 -34.73
N ALA A 420 -22.53 -44.57 -33.43
CA ALA A 420 -23.71 -44.96 -32.68
C ALA A 420 -24.78 -43.85 -32.68
N LEU A 421 -24.39 -42.57 -32.62
CA LEU A 421 -25.30 -41.44 -32.72
C LEU A 421 -25.79 -41.20 -34.16
N ILE A 422 -24.90 -41.24 -35.16
CA ILE A 422 -25.27 -41.10 -36.59
C ILE A 422 -26.28 -42.17 -37.01
N THR A 423 -26.14 -43.39 -36.51
CA THR A 423 -27.10 -44.48 -36.80
C THR A 423 -28.50 -44.13 -36.31
N ILE A 424 -28.62 -43.48 -35.14
CA ILE A 424 -29.91 -43.00 -34.63
C ILE A 424 -30.42 -41.82 -35.45
N ILE A 425 -29.55 -40.87 -35.82
CA ILE A 425 -29.91 -39.72 -36.66
C ILE A 425 -30.47 -40.17 -38.02
N ASN A 426 -29.87 -41.17 -38.65
CA ASN A 426 -30.32 -41.69 -39.94
C ASN A 426 -31.62 -42.52 -39.84
N ALA A 427 -31.95 -43.01 -38.65
CA ALA A 427 -33.16 -43.80 -38.41
C ALA A 427 -34.37 -42.95 -37.97
N MET A 428 -34.13 -41.67 -37.64
CA MET A 428 -35.15 -40.66 -37.29
C MET A 428 -35.51 -39.83 -38.50
#